data_AF-A0A0C9VYM5-F1
#
_entry.id   AF-A0A0C9VYM5-F1
#
_cell.length_a   1.000
_cell.length_b   1.000
_cell.length_c   1.000
_cell.angle_alpha   90.00
_cell.angle_beta   90.00
_cell.angle_gamma   90.00
#
_symmetry.space_group_name_H-M   'P 1'
#
loop_
_entity.id
_entity.type
_entity.pdbx_description
1 polymer ?
#
loop_
_entity_poly.entity_id
_entity_poly.type
_entity_poly.pdbx_seq_one_letter_code
_entity_poly.pdbx_strand_id
1 'polypeptide(L)' 'FRWVECQVESLKRCRRPYDVKKTLESLPKTLDETYKRILLNVEEGDRIYAARMLAWVIFTSEPLCLDLLAEA' A
#
# COMPACT_ATOMS: atom_id res chain seq x y z
N PHE A 1 4.34 7.24 -10.63
CA PHE A 1 5.09 6.63 -9.50
C PHE A 1 4.24 6.68 -8.24
N ARG A 2 3.47 5.61 -7.94
CA ARG A 2 2.56 5.55 -6.77
C ARG A 2 3.26 5.67 -5.41
N TRP A 3 4.54 5.34 -5.34
CA TRP A 3 5.30 5.40 -4.07
C TRP A 3 5.44 6.82 -3.51
N VAL A 4 5.83 7.78 -4.36
CA VAL A 4 5.93 9.20 -3.97
C VAL A 4 4.57 9.74 -3.56
N GLU A 5 3.51 9.35 -4.28
CA GLU A 5 2.13 9.72 -3.97
C GLU A 5 1.68 9.18 -2.60
N CYS A 6 1.96 7.92 -2.27
CA CYS A 6 1.67 7.34 -0.95
C CYS A 6 2.43 8.03 0.20
N GLN A 7 3.69 8.41 -0.03
CA GLN A 7 4.48 9.14 0.96
C GLN A 7 3.92 10.56 1.17
N VAL A 8 3.55 11.24 0.09
CA VAL A 8 2.93 12.57 0.15
C VAL A 8 1.56 12.54 0.83
N GLU A 9 0.72 11.54 0.56
CA GLU A 9 -0.56 11.35 1.26
C GLU A 9 -0.38 11.13 2.77
N SER A 10 0.67 10.41 3.17
CA SER A 10 0.99 10.24 4.59
C SER A 10 1.39 11.56 5.26
N LEU A 11 2.08 12.43 4.53
CA LEU A 11 2.49 13.77 5.00
C LEU A 11 1.33 14.76 5.04
N LYS A 12 0.36 14.67 4.11
CA LYS A 12 -0.85 15.51 4.11
C LYS A 12 -1.71 15.35 5.36
N ARG A 13 -1.62 14.21 6.05
CA ARG A 13 -2.35 13.94 7.30
C ARG A 13 -1.71 14.63 8.53
N CYS A 14 -0.48 15.14 8.40
CA CYS A 14 0.21 15.83 9.49
C CYS A 14 -0.24 17.28 9.60
N ARG A 15 -0.68 17.70 10.80
CA ARG A 15 -1.16 19.08 11.05
C ARG A 15 -0.12 20.00 11.67
N ARG A 16 0.94 19.45 12.28
CA ARG A 16 2.00 20.23 12.93
C ARG A 16 3.37 19.92 12.32
N PRO A 17 4.32 20.88 12.30
CA PRO A 17 5.68 20.65 11.81
C PRO A 17 6.40 19.50 12.52
N TYR A 18 6.13 19.32 13.82
CA TYR A 18 6.64 18.19 14.59
C TYR A 18 6.12 16.84 14.08
N ASP A 19 4.82 16.77 13.75
CA ASP A 19 4.20 15.56 13.22
C ASP A 19 4.73 15.24 11.82
N VAL A 20 5.06 16.27 11.02
CA VAL A 20 5.71 16.09 9.71
C VAL A 20 7.09 15.47 9.89
N LYS A 21 7.91 16.00 10.81
CA LYS A 21 9.26 15.48 11.05
C LYS A 21 9.25 14.04 11.57
N LYS A 22 8.35 13.73 12.50
CA LYS A 22 8.15 12.37 13.02
C LYS A 22 7.62 11.40 11.95
N THR A 23 6.72 11.88 11.08
CA THR A 23 6.26 11.08 9.94
C THR A 23 7.39 10.83 8.96
N LEU A 24 8.21 11.84 8.62
CA LEU A 24 9.39 11.69 7.77
C LEU A 24 10.42 10.70 8.35
N GLU A 25 10.63 10.70 9.66
CA GLU A 25 11.51 9.74 10.35
C GLU A 25 10.95 8.31 10.35
N SER A 26 9.63 8.16 10.28
CA SER A 26 8.92 6.86 10.22
C SER A 26 8.49 6.46 8.81
N LEU A 27 8.85 7.26 7.80
CA LEU A 27 8.62 6.88 6.40
C LEU A 27 9.55 5.72 6.05
N PRO A 28 9.03 4.69 5.37
CA PRO A 28 9.85 3.61 4.85
C PRO A 28 10.88 4.17 3.87
N LYS A 29 12.15 3.82 4.08
CA LYS A 29 13.28 4.28 3.27
C LYS A 29 13.36 3.53 1.94
N THR A 30 12.70 2.38 1.84
CA THR A 30 12.66 1.54 0.64
C THR A 30 11.23 1.17 0.24
N LEU A 31 11.07 0.77 -1.03
CA LEU A 31 9.84 0.20 -1.54
C LEU A 31 9.46 -1.06 -0.74
N ASP A 32 10.42 -1.92 -0.42
CA ASP A 32 10.21 -3.13 0.36
C ASP A 32 9.63 -2.85 1.75
N GLU A 33 10.17 -1.87 2.47
CA GLU A 33 9.63 -1.45 3.77
C GLU A 33 8.21 -0.88 3.64
N THR A 34 7.94 -0.18 2.53
CA THR A 34 6.61 0.36 2.23
C THR A 34 5.60 -0.76 2.02
N TYR A 35 5.91 -1.71 1.14
CA TYR A 35 5.06 -2.86 0.87
C TYR A 35 4.88 -3.73 2.11
N LYS A 36 5.96 -3.97 2.88
CA LYS A 36 5.89 -4.72 4.13
C LYS A 36 4.92 -4.07 5.12
N ARG A 37 4.98 -2.75 5.30
CA ARG A 37 4.04 -2.03 6.18
C ARG A 37 2.60 -2.12 5.69
N ILE A 38 2.36 -1.97 4.39
CA ILE A 38 1.01 -2.07 3.81
C ILE A 38 0.44 -3.48 4.01
N LEU A 39 1.22 -4.52 3.69
CA LEU A 39 0.80 -5.91 3.82
C LEU A 39 0.58 -6.33 5.28
N LEU A 40 1.40 -5.82 6.22
CA LEU A 40 1.24 -6.09 7.64
C LEU A 40 0.03 -5.39 8.27
N ASN A 41 -0.41 -4.25 7.69
CA ASN A 41 -1.61 -3.54 8.12
C ASN A 41 -2.91 -4.22 7.66
N VAL A 42 -2.85 -5.21 6.76
CA VAL A 42 -4.02 -6.00 6.38
C VAL A 42 -4.41 -6.91 7.55
N GLU A 43 -5.71 -6.91 7.88
CA GLU A 43 -6.28 -7.77 8.92
C GLU A 43 -5.96 -9.24 8.64
N GLU A 44 -5.65 -10.01 9.68
CA GLU A 44 -5.11 -11.35 9.52
C GLU A 44 -6.05 -12.28 8.74
N GLY A 45 -7.37 -12.13 8.91
CA GLY A 45 -8.39 -12.86 8.13
C GLY A 45 -8.39 -12.52 6.64
N ASP A 46 -7.94 -11.32 6.28
CA ASP A 46 -7.96 -10.82 4.90
C ASP A 46 -6.66 -11.04 4.14
N ARG A 47 -5.59 -11.47 4.83
CA ARG A 47 -4.26 -11.66 4.23
C ARG A 47 -4.26 -12.69 3.11
N ILE A 48 -5.09 -13.74 3.20
CA ILE A 48 -5.21 -14.76 2.15
C ILE A 48 -5.80 -14.15 0.87
N TYR A 49 -6.84 -13.31 1.00
CA TYR A 49 -7.45 -12.63 -0.14
C TYR A 49 -6.51 -11.59 -0.74
N ALA A 50 -5.83 -10.81 0.10
CA ALA A 50 -4.81 -9.86 -0.36
C ALA A 50 -3.69 -10.56 -1.13
N ALA A 51 -3.18 -11.71 -0.64
CA ALA A 51 -2.17 -12.48 -1.34
C ALA A 51 -2.67 -13.04 -2.68
N ARG A 52 -3.92 -13.55 -2.74
CA ARG A 52 -4.53 -14.05 -3.97
C ARG A 52 -4.72 -12.94 -5.01
N MET A 53 -5.19 -11.77 -4.60
CA MET A 53 -5.31 -10.60 -5.46
C MET A 53 -3.95 -10.14 -5.99
N LEU A 54 -2.92 -10.10 -5.15
CA LEU A 54 -1.57 -9.73 -5.59
C LEU A 54 -0.97 -10.73 -6.56
N ALA A 55 -1.18 -12.04 -6.34
CA ALA A 55 -0.79 -13.06 -7.30
C ALA A 55 -1.48 -12.83 -8.65
N TRP A 56 -2.78 -12.53 -8.65
CA TRP A 56 -3.52 -12.21 -9.87
C TRP A 56 -2.92 -10.99 -10.57
N VAL A 57 -2.62 -9.90 -9.86
CA VAL A 57 -1.96 -8.70 -10.42
C VAL A 57 -0.63 -9.02 -11.08
N ILE A 58 0.15 -9.94 -10.51
CA ILE A 58 1.46 -10.33 -11.06
C ILE A 58 1.32 -11.18 -12.32
N PHE A 59 0.29 -12.03 -12.40
CA PHE A 59 0.09 -12.96 -13.51
C PHE A 59 -0.80 -12.44 -14.64
N THR A 60 -1.52 -11.33 -14.44
CA THR A 60 -2.34 -10.71 -15.49
C THR A 60 -1.51 -9.75 -16.34
N SER A 61 -1.41 -10.04 -17.63
CA SER A 61 -0.78 -9.16 -18.62
C SER A 61 -1.60 -7.92 -18.97
N GLU A 62 -2.90 -7.92 -18.65
CA GLU A 62 -3.81 -6.79 -18.84
C GLU A 62 -4.22 -6.18 -17.49
N PRO A 63 -4.50 -4.86 -17.42
CA PRO A 63 -4.90 -4.21 -16.18
C PRO A 63 -6.19 -4.84 -15.64
N LEU A 64 -6.11 -5.41 -14.43
CA LEU A 64 -7.26 -5.99 -13.72
C LEU A 64 -8.41 -4.99 -13.62
N CYS A 65 -9.51 -5.29 -14.30
CA CYS A 65 -10.77 -4.56 -14.16
C CYS A 65 -11.44 -5.00 -12.85
N LEU A 66 -11.90 -4.05 -12.04
CA LEU A 66 -12.54 -4.32 -10.74
C LEU A 66 -13.77 -5.23 -10.88
N ASP A 67 -14.46 -5.16 -12.03
CA ASP A 67 -15.61 -5.99 -12.36
C ASP A 67 -15.24 -7.48 -12.39
N LEU A 68 -14.02 -7.81 -12.83
CA LEU A 68 -13.51 -9.17 -12.95
C LEU A 68 -13.11 -9.77 -11.58
N LEU A 69 -12.83 -8.92 -10.59
CA LEU A 69 -12.54 -9.34 -9.22
C LEU A 69 -13.82 -9.61 -8.41
N ALA A 70 -14.96 -9.02 -8.80
CA ALA A 70 -16.23 -9.19 -8.11
C ALA A 70 -16.95 -10.51 -8.44
N GLU A 71 -16.60 -11.13 -9.58
CA GLU A 71 -17.22 -12.39 -10.06
C GLU A 71 -16.46 -13.66 -9.60
N ALA A 72 -15.32 -13.53 -8.93
CA ALA A 72 -14.37 -14.62 -8.63
C ALA A 72 -14.52 -15.26 -7.24
#